data_AF-A0A8H8A1G1-F1
#
_entry.id   AF-A0A8H8A1G1-F1
#
_cell.length_a   1.000
_cell.length_b   1.000
_cell.length_c   1.000
_cell.angle_alpha   90.00
_cell.angle_beta   90.00
_cell.angle_gamma   90.00
#
_symmetry.space_group_name_H-M   'P 1'
#
loop_
_entity.id
_entity.type
_entity.pdbx_description
1 polymer ?
#
loop_
_entity_poly.entity_id
_entity_poly.type
_entity_poly.pdbx_seq_one_letter_code
_entity_poly.pdbx_strand_id
1 'polypeptide(L)'
;MIVAESSAPHHTSPPAPRTRRQSLLWFGWFGFNGGSGLSADSRAAMVFIVTNLAASVAGCVWVLLDYRQHKKLSAAGEKLGRGERGMGRGERVGARPSDRGPPAARHAGFCSGAIAGLVVITPGSGFVSPWEAVVFGVTGAMCCNLAIRLKESWAWDDACDVFAVHGVGGITGNLLTGFFAKNSIAGLNGAVIAGGWVDGNWVQFADQLADSVAGFGYSFVITYAILWVMDRIPGLHLRATVEEEELGMDAAFIGELAYWHALNDATKAAAVEIARGGPPGGSRRESAADKAAAAAYEEKGPYP
;
A
#
# COMPACT_ATOMS: atom_id res chain seq x y z
N MET A 1 -9.37 -19.99 -22.30
CA MET A 1 -10.72 -20.50 -21.98
C MET A 1 -11.18 -19.69 -20.78
N ILE A 2 -12.14 -18.79 -21.01
CA ILE A 2 -12.68 -17.86 -20.01
C ILE A 2 -13.64 -18.68 -19.16
N VAL A 3 -13.28 -18.99 -17.91
CA VAL A 3 -14.21 -19.59 -16.95
C VAL A 3 -14.94 -18.45 -16.26
N ALA A 4 -16.27 -18.51 -16.34
CA ALA A 4 -17.19 -17.56 -15.77
C ALA A 4 -17.06 -17.51 -14.25
N GLU A 5 -16.98 -16.29 -13.74
CA GLU A 5 -16.88 -15.93 -12.33
C GLU A 5 -18.16 -16.36 -11.59
N SER A 6 -18.02 -17.36 -10.72
CA SER A 6 -19.07 -17.81 -9.82
C SER A 6 -19.35 -16.74 -8.78
N SER A 7 -20.59 -16.27 -8.78
CA SER A 7 -21.15 -15.27 -7.88
C SER A 7 -21.28 -15.80 -6.45
N ALA A 8 -20.25 -15.62 -5.61
CA ALA A 8 -20.35 -15.69 -4.16
C ALA A 8 -20.16 -14.27 -3.55
N PRO A 9 -21.07 -13.79 -2.69
CA PRO A 9 -20.95 -12.46 -2.11
C PRO A 9 -19.88 -12.47 -0.99
N HIS A 10 -18.70 -11.93 -1.29
CA HIS A 10 -17.67 -11.65 -0.28
C HIS A 10 -18.12 -10.52 0.66
N HIS A 11 -18.88 -10.85 1.70
CA HIS A 11 -19.11 -9.98 2.85
C HIS A 11 -17.95 -10.13 3.84
N THR A 12 -16.78 -9.57 3.50
CA THR A 12 -15.70 -9.36 4.46
C THR A 12 -15.99 -8.08 5.24
N SER A 13 -16.03 -8.17 6.58
CA SER A 13 -16.12 -7.00 7.47
C SER A 13 -14.98 -6.01 7.14
N PRO A 14 -15.19 -4.69 7.26
CA PRO A 14 -14.19 -3.74 6.79
C PRO A 14 -12.91 -3.85 7.64
N PRO A 15 -11.72 -3.94 7.02
CA PRO A 15 -10.46 -3.89 7.74
C PRO A 15 -10.35 -2.60 8.55
N ALA A 16 -9.46 -2.58 9.55
CA ALA A 16 -9.17 -1.37 10.33
C ALA A 16 -9.01 -0.17 9.38
N PRO A 17 -9.66 0.97 9.66
CA PRO A 17 -9.77 2.03 8.67
C PRO A 17 -8.37 2.47 8.24
N ARG A 18 -8.13 2.50 6.92
CA ARG A 18 -6.84 2.84 6.27
C ARG A 18 -6.16 4.07 6.88
N THR A 19 -6.97 4.99 7.41
CA THR A 19 -6.55 6.17 8.15
C THR A 19 -5.72 5.88 9.41
N ARG A 20 -6.04 4.84 10.20
CA ARG A 20 -5.26 4.49 11.41
C ARG A 20 -3.86 4.01 11.06
N ARG A 21 -3.73 3.12 10.07
CA ARG A 21 -2.43 2.63 9.58
C ARG A 21 -1.60 3.79 9.01
N GLN A 22 -2.24 4.68 8.26
CA GLN A 22 -1.59 5.88 7.75
C GLN A 22 -1.07 6.79 8.85
N SER A 23 -1.85 7.04 9.89
CA SER A 23 -1.42 7.88 11.01
C SER A 23 -0.18 7.32 11.71
N LEU A 24 -0.10 5.99 11.88
CA LEU A 24 1.08 5.33 12.43
C LEU A 24 2.29 5.45 11.51
N LEU A 25 2.10 5.28 10.20
CA LEU A 25 3.19 5.43 9.22
C LEU A 25 3.71 6.87 9.18
N TRP A 26 2.84 7.87 9.15
CA TRP A 26 3.24 9.27 9.16
C TRP A 26 3.97 9.61 10.46
N PHE A 27 3.42 9.22 11.61
CA PHE A 27 4.07 9.43 12.90
C PHE A 27 5.45 8.76 12.97
N GLY A 28 5.53 7.49 12.55
CA GLY A 28 6.79 6.75 12.50
C GLY A 28 7.83 7.39 11.56
N TRP A 29 7.37 8.04 10.49
CA TRP A 29 8.25 8.71 9.53
C TRP A 29 9.02 9.89 10.12
N PHE A 30 8.51 10.50 11.19
CA PHE A 30 9.29 11.49 11.95
C PHE A 30 10.53 10.85 12.55
N GLY A 31 10.41 9.67 13.17
CA GLY A 31 11.57 8.91 13.65
C GLY A 31 12.48 8.46 12.51
N PHE A 32 11.89 8.01 11.39
CA PHE A 32 12.64 7.55 10.22
C PHE A 32 13.53 8.64 9.62
N ASN A 33 12.94 9.78 9.22
CA ASN A 33 13.71 10.89 8.63
C ASN A 33 14.49 11.66 9.71
N GLY A 34 13.82 12.09 10.78
CA GLY A 34 14.43 12.92 11.84
C GLY A 34 15.54 12.21 12.60
N GLY A 35 15.43 10.89 12.78
CA GLY A 35 16.45 10.06 13.41
C GLY A 35 17.64 9.72 12.51
N SER A 36 17.52 9.87 11.18
CA SER A 36 18.61 9.55 10.23
C SER A 36 19.85 10.44 10.43
N GLY A 37 19.69 11.59 11.07
CA GLY A 37 20.82 12.46 11.42
C GLY A 37 21.64 11.98 12.63
N LEU A 38 21.12 11.05 13.44
CA LEU A 38 21.71 10.54 14.68
C LEU A 38 22.08 11.62 15.71
N SER A 39 21.52 12.81 15.57
CA SER A 39 21.77 13.99 16.41
C SER A 39 20.47 14.78 16.62
N ALA A 40 20.33 15.39 17.79
CA ALA A 40 19.22 16.28 18.11
C ALA A 40 19.67 17.73 17.93
N ASP A 41 19.53 18.26 16.71
CA ASP A 41 20.02 19.57 16.30
C ASP A 41 19.01 20.34 15.43
N SER A 42 19.43 21.50 14.92
CA SER A 42 18.61 22.34 14.03
C SER A 42 18.30 21.67 12.68
N ARG A 43 19.16 20.74 12.21
CA ARG A 43 18.91 19.95 11.01
C ARG A 43 17.77 18.96 11.25
N ALA A 44 17.76 18.27 12.40
CA ALA A 44 16.66 17.38 12.77
C ALA A 44 15.31 18.13 12.87
N ALA A 45 15.30 19.35 13.42
CA ALA A 45 14.11 20.20 13.44
C ALA A 45 13.63 20.57 12.02
N MET A 46 14.56 20.90 11.12
CA MET A 46 14.26 21.17 9.72
C MET A 46 13.69 19.93 9.00
N VAL A 47 14.28 18.75 9.25
CA VAL A 47 13.83 17.46 8.69
C VAL A 47 12.36 17.19 9.03
N PHE A 48 11.93 17.47 10.26
CA PHE A 48 10.52 17.33 10.66
C PHE A 48 9.60 18.24 9.85
N ILE A 49 10.01 19.49 9.62
CA ILE A 49 9.24 20.47 8.86
C ILE A 49 9.08 20.03 7.40
N VAL A 50 10.18 19.69 6.72
CA VAL A 50 10.13 19.27 5.30
C VAL A 50 9.34 17.98 5.13
N THR A 51 9.49 17.03 6.06
CA THR A 51 8.78 15.74 6.01
C THR A 51 7.27 15.95 6.11
N ASN A 52 6.83 16.76 7.07
CA ASN A 52 5.41 17.05 7.25
C ASN A 52 4.82 17.85 6.08
N LEU A 53 5.58 18.82 5.57
CA LEU A 53 5.15 19.68 4.48
C LEU A 53 5.02 18.90 3.16
N ALA A 54 6.00 18.07 2.82
CA ALA A 54 5.95 17.23 1.63
C ALA A 54 4.76 16.26 1.65
N ALA A 55 4.55 15.57 2.79
CA ALA A 55 3.42 14.66 2.98
C ALA A 55 2.07 15.37 2.83
N SER A 56 1.91 16.55 3.45
CA SER A 56 0.68 17.33 3.37
C SER A 56 0.38 17.82 1.96
N VAL A 57 1.41 18.33 1.26
CA VAL A 57 1.28 18.81 -0.12
C VAL A 57 0.95 17.66 -1.06
N ALA A 58 1.65 16.54 -0.95
CA ALA A 58 1.40 15.37 -1.80
C ALA A 58 0.00 14.80 -1.60
N GLY A 59 -0.47 14.71 -0.35
CA GLY A 59 -1.85 14.31 -0.03
C GLY A 59 -2.89 15.22 -0.70
N CYS A 60 -2.72 16.54 -0.61
CA CYS A 60 -3.59 17.51 -1.26
C CYS A 60 -3.56 17.40 -2.79
N VAL A 61 -2.37 17.29 -3.38
CA VAL A 61 -2.20 17.16 -4.84
C VAL A 61 -2.85 15.88 -5.34
N TRP A 62 -2.70 14.77 -4.61
CA TRP A 62 -3.32 13.51 -4.99
C TRP A 62 -4.84 13.59 -5.00
N VAL A 63 -5.45 14.19 -3.96
CA VAL A 63 -6.91 14.43 -3.93
C VAL A 63 -7.36 15.28 -5.12
N LEU A 64 -6.57 16.28 -5.51
CA LEU A 64 -6.87 17.12 -6.68
C LEU A 64 -6.76 16.32 -7.99
N LEU A 65 -5.75 15.47 -8.13
CA LEU A 65 -5.58 14.60 -9.31
C LEU A 65 -6.75 13.63 -9.44
N ASP A 66 -7.09 12.97 -8.34
CA ASP A 66 -8.23 12.07 -8.21
C ASP A 66 -9.55 12.77 -8.57
N TYR A 67 -9.77 13.98 -8.04
CA TYR A 67 -10.96 14.77 -8.36
C TYR A 67 -11.02 15.14 -9.85
N ARG A 68 -9.90 15.53 -10.46
CA ARG A 68 -9.85 15.87 -11.89
C ARG A 68 -10.19 14.68 -12.78
N GLN A 69 -9.76 13.48 -12.38
CA GLN A 69 -9.93 12.24 -13.13
C GLN A 69 -11.35 11.67 -12.98
N HIS A 70 -11.86 11.58 -11.76
CA HIS A 70 -13.13 10.92 -11.48
C HIS A 70 -14.33 11.89 -11.40
N LYS A 71 -14.09 13.21 -11.40
CA LYS A 71 -15.09 14.27 -11.19
C LYS A 71 -15.90 14.12 -9.90
N LYS A 72 -15.44 13.27 -8.98
CA LYS A 72 -16.03 12.99 -7.66
C LYS A 72 -14.92 13.23 -6.63
N LEU A 73 -15.22 13.94 -5.54
CA LEU A 73 -14.30 14.15 -4.40
C LEU A 73 -14.10 12.86 -3.57
N SER A 74 -14.33 11.72 -4.19
CA SER A 74 -14.39 10.39 -3.60
C SER A 74 -13.79 9.46 -4.65
N ALA A 75 -12.48 9.55 -4.86
CA ALA A 75 -11.78 8.55 -5.65
C ALA A 75 -11.57 7.35 -4.75
N ALA A 76 -12.55 6.47 -4.79
CA ALA A 76 -12.41 5.11 -4.31
C ALA A 76 -11.33 4.43 -5.17
N GLY A 77 -10.10 4.40 -4.66
CA GLY A 77 -9.22 3.26 -4.89
C GLY A 77 -9.76 2.07 -4.09
N GLU A 78 -10.89 1.53 -4.53
CA GLU A 78 -11.35 0.17 -4.25
C GLU A 78 -12.51 -0.12 -5.20
N LYS A 79 -12.36 -1.15 -6.02
CA LYS A 79 -13.41 -1.66 -6.91
C LYS A 79 -14.61 -2.09 -6.05
N LEU A 80 -15.56 -1.20 -5.81
CA LEU A 80 -16.90 -1.63 -5.47
C LEU A 80 -17.52 -2.18 -6.77
N GLY A 81 -17.50 -3.51 -6.89
CA GLY A 81 -18.31 -4.32 -7.79
C GLY A 81 -18.55 -3.76 -9.19
N ARG A 82 -17.79 -4.27 -10.17
CA ARG A 82 -18.08 -4.10 -11.59
C ARG A 82 -19.31 -4.94 -11.98
N GLY A 83 -20.48 -4.63 -11.41
CA GLY A 83 -21.76 -5.29 -11.67
C GLY A 83 -22.71 -4.53 -12.61
N GLU A 84 -22.40 -3.27 -12.97
CA GLU A 84 -23.33 -2.43 -13.74
C GLU A 84 -22.86 -2.17 -15.17
N ARG A 85 -22.59 -3.23 -15.94
CA ARG A 85 -22.59 -3.16 -17.41
C ARG A 85 -23.72 -4.00 -17.96
N GLY A 86 -24.94 -3.50 -17.75
CA GLY A 86 -26.15 -4.14 -18.23
C GLY A 86 -27.41 -3.31 -18.00
N MET A 87 -27.35 -1.98 -18.12
CA MET A 87 -28.57 -1.15 -18.02
C MET A 87 -28.61 -0.14 -19.15
N GLY A 88 -29.71 -0.19 -19.91
CA GLY A 88 -29.88 0.45 -21.21
C GLY A 88 -29.86 1.98 -21.17
N ARG A 89 -29.72 2.57 -22.36
CA ARG A 89 -29.84 4.01 -22.62
C ARG A 89 -31.22 4.53 -22.19
N GLY A 90 -31.33 4.98 -20.95
CA GLY A 90 -32.45 5.74 -20.44
C GLY A 90 -32.06 6.29 -19.07
N GLU A 91 -32.43 7.53 -18.79
CA GLU A 91 -32.28 8.19 -17.48
C GLU A 91 -30.86 8.65 -17.09
N ARG A 92 -30.45 9.78 -17.69
CA ARG A 92 -29.57 10.74 -17.00
C ARG A 92 -30.37 11.44 -15.91
N VAL A 93 -30.49 10.82 -14.73
CA VAL A 93 -31.00 11.50 -13.53
C VAL A 93 -29.85 12.29 -12.92
N GLY A 94 -30.07 13.59 -12.71
CA GLY A 94 -29.10 14.49 -12.08
C GLY A 94 -28.73 14.00 -10.68
N ALA A 95 -27.42 13.91 -10.41
CA ALA A 95 -26.89 13.50 -9.12
C ALA A 95 -27.41 14.44 -8.02
N ARG A 96 -28.04 13.88 -6.98
CA ARG A 96 -28.49 14.65 -5.83
C ARG A 96 -27.29 14.91 -4.90
N PRO A 97 -27.31 15.98 -4.08
CA PRO A 97 -26.24 16.27 -3.12
C PRO A 97 -25.95 15.17 -2.08
N SER A 98 -26.83 14.16 -1.98
CA SER A 98 -26.69 12.97 -1.13
C SER A 98 -25.79 11.87 -1.72
N ASP A 99 -25.38 11.97 -2.98
CA ASP A 99 -24.53 10.95 -3.65
C ASP A 99 -23.03 11.16 -3.40
N ARG A 100 -22.69 11.87 -2.31
CA ARG A 100 -21.31 11.92 -1.82
C ARG A 100 -21.00 10.53 -1.27
N GLY A 101 -20.21 9.75 -2.00
CA GLY A 101 -19.73 8.44 -1.55
C GLY A 101 -19.20 8.50 -0.11
N PRO A 102 -19.20 7.38 0.63
CA PRO A 102 -18.97 7.38 2.06
C PRO A 102 -17.69 8.14 2.42
N PRO A 103 -17.66 8.88 3.56
CA PRO A 103 -16.51 9.66 3.97
C PRO A 103 -15.20 8.87 4.03
N ALA A 104 -15.22 7.54 4.05
CA ALA A 104 -14.03 6.68 3.94
C ALA A 104 -13.27 6.86 2.60
N ALA A 105 -13.96 7.03 1.47
CA ALA A 105 -13.34 7.05 0.14
C ALA A 105 -12.60 8.37 -0.18
N ARG A 106 -12.98 9.49 0.44
CA ARG A 106 -12.25 10.78 0.32
C ARG A 106 -10.91 10.80 1.06
N HIS A 107 -10.73 9.95 2.08
CA HIS A 107 -9.48 9.90 2.84
C HIS A 107 -8.45 8.96 2.19
N ALA A 108 -8.88 7.99 1.39
CA ALA A 108 -7.98 7.02 0.78
C ALA A 108 -6.99 7.65 -0.22
N GLY A 109 -7.46 8.57 -1.07
CA GLY A 109 -6.59 9.32 -2.00
C GLY A 109 -5.59 10.22 -1.26
N PHE A 110 -6.03 10.92 -0.21
CA PHE A 110 -5.14 11.72 0.63
C PHE A 110 -4.07 10.87 1.30
N CYS A 111 -4.45 9.72 1.90
CA CYS A 111 -3.49 8.82 2.53
C CYS A 111 -2.44 8.30 1.54
N SER A 112 -2.86 7.92 0.33
CA SER A 112 -1.95 7.44 -0.73
C SER A 112 -0.99 8.54 -1.18
N GLY A 113 -1.49 9.77 -1.37
CA GLY A 113 -0.66 10.93 -1.64
C GLY A 113 0.30 11.28 -0.52
N ALA A 114 -0.15 11.21 0.74
CA ALA A 114 0.70 11.48 1.89
C ALA A 114 1.88 10.51 1.97
N ILE A 115 1.67 9.20 1.75
CA ILE A 115 2.78 8.23 1.67
C ILE A 115 3.71 8.56 0.50
N ALA A 116 3.17 8.88 -0.67
CA ALA A 116 4.01 9.24 -1.81
C ALA A 116 4.91 10.45 -1.51
N GLY A 117 4.38 11.48 -0.83
CA GLY A 117 5.16 12.62 -0.37
C GLY A 117 6.24 12.24 0.64
N LEU A 118 5.90 11.39 1.62
CA LEU A 118 6.85 10.87 2.61
C LEU A 118 7.99 10.07 1.97
N VAL A 119 7.67 9.19 1.02
CA VAL A 119 8.68 8.44 0.26
C VAL A 119 9.60 9.38 -0.50
N VAL A 120 9.02 10.32 -1.26
CA VAL A 120 9.78 11.17 -2.18
C VAL A 120 10.70 12.14 -1.43
N ILE A 121 10.27 12.68 -0.28
CA ILE A 121 11.13 13.57 0.52
C ILE A 121 12.24 12.85 1.29
N THR A 122 12.10 11.55 1.52
CA THR A 122 13.04 10.75 2.34
C THR A 122 14.51 10.99 2.01
N PRO A 123 14.98 10.79 0.76
CA PRO A 123 16.40 10.97 0.42
C PRO A 123 16.88 12.42 0.55
N GLY A 124 15.98 13.40 0.40
CA GLY A 124 16.32 14.82 0.41
C GLY A 124 16.09 15.53 1.75
N SER A 125 15.43 14.87 2.71
CA SER A 125 14.87 15.51 3.90
C SER A 125 15.90 16.24 4.78
N GLY A 126 17.16 15.79 4.79
CA GLY A 126 18.26 16.45 5.50
C GLY A 126 19.04 17.49 4.70
N PHE A 127 18.69 17.69 3.43
CA PHE A 127 19.52 18.44 2.46
C PHE A 127 18.78 19.56 1.74
N VAL A 128 17.45 19.62 1.84
CA VAL A 128 16.61 20.62 1.15
C VAL A 128 15.94 21.57 2.15
N SER A 129 15.56 22.74 1.68
CA SER A 129 14.86 23.75 2.48
C SER A 129 13.33 23.54 2.46
N PRO A 130 12.57 24.15 3.39
CA PRO A 130 11.12 23.95 3.52
C PRO A 130 10.31 24.17 2.24
N TRP A 131 10.61 25.20 1.44
CA TRP A 131 9.83 25.44 0.23
C TRP A 131 10.08 24.37 -0.86
N GLU A 132 11.25 23.75 -0.89
CA GLU A 132 11.59 22.67 -1.82
C GLU A 132 10.78 21.40 -1.51
N ALA A 133 10.44 21.18 -0.24
CA ALA A 133 9.54 20.09 0.16
C ALA A 133 8.17 20.16 -0.53
N VAL A 134 7.70 21.37 -0.89
CA VAL A 134 6.47 21.54 -1.68
C VAL A 134 6.67 20.96 -3.08
N VAL A 135 7.82 21.21 -3.71
CA VAL A 135 8.15 20.66 -5.03
C VAL A 135 8.15 19.13 -4.96
N PHE A 136 8.86 18.56 -3.98
CA PHE A 136 8.91 17.12 -3.73
C PHE A 136 7.51 16.52 -3.53
N GLY A 137 6.64 17.19 -2.78
CA GLY A 137 5.27 16.73 -2.57
C GLY A 137 4.44 16.74 -3.86
N VAL A 138 4.52 17.81 -4.65
CA VAL A 138 3.79 17.93 -5.93
C VAL A 138 4.28 16.89 -6.94
N THR A 139 5.59 16.85 -7.19
CA THR A 139 6.17 15.92 -8.16
C THR A 139 5.98 14.48 -7.72
N GLY A 140 6.15 14.19 -6.44
CA GLY A 140 5.93 12.87 -5.87
C GLY A 140 4.51 12.36 -6.07
N ALA A 141 3.51 13.18 -5.77
CA ALA A 141 2.12 12.82 -6.02
C ALA A 141 1.82 12.61 -7.51
N MET A 142 2.34 13.48 -8.39
CA MET A 142 2.13 13.35 -9.84
C MET A 142 2.77 12.08 -10.42
N CYS A 143 4.04 11.81 -10.07
CA CYS A 143 4.79 10.66 -10.58
C CYS A 143 4.21 9.34 -10.08
N CYS A 144 3.93 9.22 -8.77
CA CYS A 144 3.38 7.99 -8.19
C CYS A 144 1.94 7.74 -8.65
N ASN A 145 1.09 8.78 -8.76
CA ASN A 145 -0.27 8.63 -9.31
C ASN A 145 -0.21 8.17 -10.78
N LEU A 146 0.69 8.73 -11.58
CA LEU A 146 0.88 8.30 -12.97
C LEU A 146 1.39 6.85 -13.05
N ALA A 147 2.32 6.44 -12.19
CA ALA A 147 2.85 5.08 -12.16
C ALA A 147 1.77 4.04 -11.85
N ILE A 148 0.87 4.33 -10.91
CA ILE A 148 -0.29 3.47 -10.61
C ILE A 148 -1.19 3.35 -11.85
N ARG A 149 -1.43 4.44 -12.57
CA ARG A 149 -2.27 4.38 -13.77
C ARG A 149 -1.64 3.59 -14.91
N LEU A 150 -0.31 3.72 -15.08
CA LEU A 150 0.42 2.98 -16.10
C LEU A 150 0.40 1.47 -15.83
N LYS A 151 0.65 1.04 -14.60
CA LYS A 151 0.62 -0.41 -14.29
C LYS A 151 -0.78 -1.00 -14.42
N GLU A 152 -1.82 -0.26 -14.02
CA GLU A 152 -3.21 -0.69 -14.21
C GLU A 152 -3.55 -0.88 -15.69
N SER A 153 -2.96 -0.05 -16.57
CA SER A 153 -3.13 -0.18 -18.02
C SER A 153 -2.39 -1.38 -18.62
N TRP A 154 -1.31 -1.83 -17.98
CA TRP A 154 -0.50 -2.97 -18.42
C TRP A 154 -0.88 -4.29 -17.75
N ALA A 155 -1.89 -4.29 -16.87
CA ALA A 155 -2.39 -5.46 -16.16
C ALA A 155 -1.32 -6.24 -15.38
N TRP A 156 -0.33 -5.53 -14.81
CA TRP A 156 0.64 -6.10 -13.87
C TRP A 156 0.09 -5.98 -12.45
N ASP A 157 0.16 -7.07 -11.70
CA ASP A 157 -0.39 -7.15 -10.35
C ASP A 157 0.66 -6.74 -9.31
N ASP A 158 0.53 -5.51 -8.83
CA ASP A 158 1.30 -4.93 -7.72
C ASP A 158 0.33 -4.68 -6.57
N ALA A 159 0.07 -5.75 -5.81
CA ALA A 159 -1.08 -5.89 -4.91
C ALA A 159 -1.27 -4.75 -3.88
N CYS A 160 -0.20 -4.04 -3.50
CA CYS A 160 -0.25 -2.94 -2.51
C CYS A 160 0.28 -1.61 -3.05
N ASP A 161 0.39 -1.49 -4.37
CA ASP A 161 1.01 -0.34 -5.04
C ASP A 161 2.45 -0.04 -4.62
N VAL A 162 3.20 -1.05 -4.16
CA VAL A 162 4.51 -0.88 -3.53
C VAL A 162 5.51 -0.35 -4.53
N PHE A 163 5.58 -0.94 -5.73
CA PHE A 163 6.52 -0.49 -6.73
C PHE A 163 6.19 0.93 -7.22
N ALA A 164 4.91 1.21 -7.45
CA ALA A 164 4.47 2.50 -7.97
C ALA A 164 4.69 3.65 -6.97
N VAL A 165 4.55 3.41 -5.67
CA VAL A 165 4.74 4.43 -4.64
C VAL A 165 6.17 4.47 -4.13
N HIS A 166 6.75 3.33 -3.76
CA HIS A 166 8.09 3.25 -3.16
C HIS A 166 9.20 3.20 -4.20
N GLY A 167 9.05 2.40 -5.25
CA GLY A 167 10.04 2.30 -6.33
C GLY A 167 10.15 3.60 -7.13
N VAL A 168 9.05 3.99 -7.79
CA VAL A 168 9.03 5.22 -8.60
C VAL A 168 9.18 6.47 -7.74
N GLY A 169 8.53 6.53 -6.58
CA GLY A 169 8.66 7.64 -5.65
C GLY A 169 10.08 7.78 -5.10
N GLY A 170 10.73 6.68 -4.75
CA GLY A 170 12.12 6.66 -4.29
C GLY A 170 13.08 7.19 -5.34
N ILE A 171 12.99 6.71 -6.59
CA ILE A 171 13.81 7.22 -7.71
C ILE A 171 13.55 8.71 -7.94
N THR A 172 12.27 9.12 -7.96
CA THR A 172 11.89 10.54 -8.13
C THR A 172 12.50 11.41 -7.03
N GLY A 173 12.39 10.99 -5.77
CA GLY A 173 12.98 11.69 -4.63
C GLY A 173 14.50 11.77 -4.70
N ASN A 174 15.15 10.68 -5.12
CA ASN A 174 16.61 10.62 -5.20
C ASN A 174 17.14 11.60 -6.26
N LEU A 175 16.51 11.62 -7.44
CA LEU A 175 16.87 12.56 -8.51
C LEU A 175 16.62 14.02 -8.11
N LEU A 176 15.49 14.30 -7.45
CA LEU A 176 15.21 15.64 -6.92
C LEU A 176 16.21 16.05 -5.85
N THR A 177 16.71 15.10 -5.05
CA THR A 177 17.78 15.36 -4.07
C THR A 177 19.07 15.76 -4.77
N GLY A 178 19.45 15.08 -5.85
CA GLY A 178 20.62 15.45 -6.64
C GLY A 178 20.53 16.86 -7.24
N PHE A 179 19.31 17.33 -7.49
CA PHE A 179 19.06 18.69 -7.95
C PHE A 179 19.08 19.72 -6.80
N PHE A 180 18.27 19.51 -5.76
CA PHE A 180 17.96 20.51 -4.72
C PHE A 180 18.83 20.44 -3.46
N ALA A 181 19.71 19.45 -3.32
CA ALA A 181 20.58 19.34 -2.14
C ALA A 181 21.42 20.61 -1.96
N LYS A 182 21.50 21.09 -0.71
CA LYS A 182 22.24 22.29 -0.34
C LYS A 182 23.27 22.00 0.74
N ASN A 183 24.49 22.47 0.51
CA ASN A 183 25.58 22.45 1.48
C ASN A 183 25.23 23.25 2.75
N SER A 184 24.50 24.36 2.62
CA SER A 184 24.08 25.22 3.73
C SER A 184 23.10 24.52 4.66
N ILE A 185 22.22 23.68 4.11
CA ILE A 185 21.24 22.91 4.88
C ILE A 185 21.92 21.71 5.55
N ALA A 186 22.78 21.00 4.81
CA ALA A 186 23.58 19.92 5.39
C ALA A 186 24.48 20.41 6.53
N GLY A 187 25.07 21.60 6.37
CA GLY A 187 25.96 22.23 7.34
C GLY A 187 25.32 22.66 8.66
N LEU A 188 23.99 22.59 8.80
CA LEU A 188 23.28 22.90 10.05
C LEU A 188 23.73 22.03 11.24
N ASN A 189 24.27 20.83 10.96
CA ASN A 189 24.87 19.96 11.96
C ASN A 189 26.39 19.74 11.77
N GLY A 190 27.04 20.58 10.95
CA GLY A 190 28.45 20.45 10.62
C GLY A 190 28.79 19.43 9.52
N ALA A 191 27.80 18.80 8.88
CA ALA A 191 28.07 17.93 7.74
C ALA A 191 28.57 18.74 6.53
N VAL A 192 29.65 18.28 5.90
CA VAL A 192 30.24 18.90 4.72
C VAL A 192 29.87 18.08 3.49
N ILE A 193 29.10 18.69 2.58
CA ILE A 193 28.77 18.12 1.27
C ILE A 193 29.04 19.17 0.18
N ALA A 194 29.25 18.72 -1.05
CA ALA A 194 29.40 19.62 -2.20
C ALA A 194 28.10 20.33 -2.58
N GLY A 195 26.94 19.78 -2.16
CA GLY A 195 25.61 20.24 -2.58
C GLY A 195 25.17 19.59 -3.90
N GLY A 196 24.00 19.98 -4.39
CA GLY A 196 23.43 19.55 -5.66
C GLY A 196 23.58 20.60 -6.76
N TRP A 197 22.76 20.49 -7.80
CA TRP A 197 22.73 21.46 -8.91
C TRP A 197 22.53 22.90 -8.45
N VAL A 198 21.65 23.12 -7.46
CA VAL A 198 21.37 24.46 -6.94
C VAL A 198 22.59 25.16 -6.33
N ASP A 199 23.59 24.39 -5.89
CA ASP A 199 24.86 24.90 -5.35
C ASP A 199 26.02 24.84 -6.38
N GLY A 200 25.71 24.50 -7.64
CA GLY A 200 26.68 24.43 -8.74
C GLY A 200 27.39 23.08 -8.88
N ASN A 201 27.04 22.07 -8.09
CA ASN A 201 27.55 20.71 -8.25
C ASN A 201 26.69 19.91 -9.23
N TRP A 202 27.01 20.02 -10.52
CA TRP A 202 26.22 19.40 -11.58
C TRP A 202 26.34 17.86 -11.61
N VAL A 203 27.43 17.33 -11.07
CA VAL A 203 27.72 15.89 -11.05
C VAL A 203 26.77 15.16 -10.10
N GLN A 204 26.29 15.83 -9.03
CA GLN A 204 25.41 15.21 -8.04
C GLN A 204 24.16 14.56 -8.64
N PHE A 205 23.56 15.16 -9.68
CA PHE A 205 22.39 14.56 -10.34
C PHE A 205 22.73 13.24 -11.02
N ALA A 206 23.90 13.16 -11.67
CA ALA A 206 24.37 11.93 -12.30
C ALA A 206 24.71 10.86 -11.25
N ASP A 207 25.27 11.25 -10.11
CA ASP A 207 25.54 10.34 -8.99
C ASP A 207 24.23 9.75 -8.44
N GLN A 208 23.20 10.57 -8.22
CA GLN A 208 21.90 10.06 -7.76
C GLN A 208 21.20 9.18 -8.81
N LEU A 209 21.40 9.45 -10.10
CA LEU A 209 20.88 8.59 -11.16
C LEU A 209 21.60 7.24 -11.19
N ALA A 210 22.93 7.24 -11.09
CA ALA A 210 23.73 6.03 -11.02
C ALA A 210 23.37 5.20 -9.78
N ASP A 211 23.23 5.84 -8.62
CA ASP A 211 22.75 5.23 -7.38
C ASP A 211 21.36 4.60 -7.53
N SER A 212 20.39 5.32 -8.12
CA SER A 212 19.06 4.78 -8.36
C SER A 212 19.05 3.58 -9.29
N VAL A 213 19.82 3.60 -10.38
CA VAL A 213 19.91 2.47 -11.33
C VAL A 213 20.63 1.29 -10.70
N ALA A 214 21.71 1.52 -9.96
CA ALA A 214 22.47 0.49 -9.27
C ALA A 214 21.63 -0.19 -8.18
N GLY A 215 20.99 0.61 -7.31
CA GLY A 215 20.12 0.11 -6.24
C GLY A 215 18.90 -0.63 -6.77
N PHE A 216 18.24 -0.09 -7.80
CA PHE A 216 17.13 -0.77 -8.47
C PHE A 216 17.58 -2.08 -9.13
N GLY A 217 18.68 -2.04 -9.90
CA GLY A 217 19.21 -3.21 -10.59
C GLY A 217 19.62 -4.33 -9.63
N TYR A 218 20.32 -3.99 -8.55
CA TYR A 218 20.69 -4.94 -7.51
C TYR A 218 19.45 -5.55 -6.83
N SER A 219 18.52 -4.70 -6.37
CA SER A 219 17.29 -5.16 -5.73
C SER A 219 16.49 -6.09 -6.65
N PHE A 220 16.27 -5.68 -7.90
CA PHE A 220 15.53 -6.47 -8.88
C PHE A 220 16.21 -7.82 -9.17
N VAL A 221 17.51 -7.82 -9.51
CA VAL A 221 18.22 -9.04 -9.93
C VAL A 221 18.37 -10.02 -8.77
N ILE A 222 18.77 -9.55 -7.59
CA ILE A 222 18.98 -10.41 -6.44
C ILE A 222 17.66 -10.92 -5.89
N THR A 223 16.64 -10.07 -5.73
CA THR A 223 15.31 -10.53 -5.31
C THR A 223 14.74 -11.51 -6.32
N TYR A 224 14.84 -11.25 -7.63
CA TYR A 224 14.40 -12.21 -8.64
C TYR A 224 15.12 -13.55 -8.53
N ALA A 225 16.45 -13.56 -8.36
CA ALA A 225 17.23 -14.78 -8.19
C ALA A 225 16.79 -15.57 -6.94
N ILE A 226 16.60 -14.89 -5.80
CA ILE A 226 16.13 -15.50 -4.56
C ILE A 226 14.75 -16.13 -4.77
N LEU A 227 13.79 -15.36 -5.31
CA LEU A 227 12.43 -15.82 -5.55
C LEU A 227 12.40 -17.01 -6.53
N TRP A 228 13.22 -16.96 -7.58
CA TRP A 228 13.36 -18.03 -8.57
C TRP A 228 13.94 -19.32 -7.99
N VAL A 229 14.87 -19.22 -7.02
CA VAL A 229 15.42 -20.37 -6.29
C VAL A 229 14.39 -20.92 -5.31
N MET A 230 13.75 -20.05 -4.51
CA MET A 230 12.73 -20.45 -3.52
C MET A 230 11.58 -21.22 -4.18
N ASP A 231 11.11 -20.76 -5.33
CA ASP A 231 10.01 -21.39 -6.06
C ASP A 231 10.33 -22.80 -6.58
N ARG A 232 11.61 -23.20 -6.62
CA ARG A 232 12.04 -24.56 -7.01
C ARG A 232 12.15 -25.52 -5.85
N ILE A 233 12.10 -25.04 -4.61
CA ILE A 233 12.24 -25.88 -3.42
C ILE A 233 10.83 -26.32 -2.98
N PRO A 234 10.55 -27.64 -2.93
CA PRO A 234 9.26 -28.15 -2.48
C PRO A 234 8.92 -27.63 -1.07
N GLY A 235 7.75 -27.01 -0.93
CA GLY A 235 7.28 -26.43 0.33
C GLY A 235 7.61 -24.94 0.54
N LEU A 236 8.33 -24.30 -0.38
CA LEU A 236 8.62 -22.85 -0.36
C LEU A 236 8.08 -22.11 -1.60
N HIS A 237 7.08 -22.68 -2.26
CA HIS A 237 6.42 -22.03 -3.38
C HIS A 237 5.86 -20.67 -2.95
N LEU A 238 6.14 -19.65 -3.75
CA LEU A 238 5.79 -18.27 -3.42
C LEU A 238 4.31 -17.97 -3.57
N ARG A 239 3.62 -18.73 -4.42
CA ARG A 239 2.21 -18.55 -4.72
C ARG A 239 1.43 -19.73 -4.18
N ALA A 240 0.33 -19.42 -3.49
CA ALA A 240 -0.65 -20.41 -3.08
C ALA A 240 -1.28 -21.07 -4.32
N THR A 241 -1.75 -22.31 -4.14
CA THR A 241 -2.57 -22.99 -5.14
C THR A 241 -3.91 -22.26 -5.32
N VAL A 242 -4.59 -22.51 -6.44
CA VAL A 242 -5.88 -21.86 -6.72
C VAL A 242 -6.91 -22.20 -5.65
N GLU A 243 -6.89 -23.45 -5.18
CA GLU A 243 -7.77 -23.94 -4.12
C GLU A 243 -7.50 -23.22 -2.78
N GLU A 244 -6.23 -23.00 -2.43
CA GLU A 244 -5.84 -22.24 -1.24
C GLU A 244 -6.18 -20.74 -1.37
N GLU A 245 -6.09 -20.17 -2.57
CA GLU A 245 -6.44 -18.78 -2.86
C GLU A 245 -7.96 -18.57 -2.78
N GLU A 246 -8.77 -19.50 -3.31
CA GLU A 246 -10.24 -19.51 -3.21
C GLU A 246 -10.72 -19.68 -1.77
N LEU A 247 -10.00 -20.50 -0.99
CA LEU A 247 -10.27 -20.70 0.43
C LEU A 247 -9.98 -19.45 1.28
N GLY A 248 -8.99 -18.67 0.86
CA GLY A 248 -8.46 -17.52 1.60
C GLY A 248 -7.28 -17.91 2.50
N MET A 249 -6.24 -17.06 2.49
CA MET A 249 -4.94 -17.37 3.12
C MET A 249 -5.01 -17.59 4.64
N ASP A 250 -5.95 -16.91 5.32
CA ASP A 250 -6.19 -17.09 6.76
C ASP A 250 -6.56 -18.55 7.08
N ALA A 251 -7.50 -19.13 6.35
CA ALA A 251 -7.91 -20.51 6.58
C ALA A 251 -6.89 -21.51 6.05
N ALA A 252 -6.25 -21.23 4.91
CA ALA A 252 -5.29 -22.12 4.28
C ALA A 252 -3.98 -22.30 5.09
N PHE A 253 -3.46 -21.22 5.68
CA PHE A 253 -2.12 -21.23 6.30
C PHE A 253 -2.12 -20.92 7.80
N ILE A 254 -3.07 -20.13 8.30
CA ILE A 254 -3.12 -19.71 9.72
C ILE A 254 -4.01 -20.65 10.53
N GLY A 255 -5.03 -21.26 9.90
CA GLY A 255 -5.99 -22.14 10.56
C GLY A 255 -7.03 -21.40 11.41
N GLU A 256 -6.99 -20.06 11.41
CA GLU A 256 -7.92 -19.17 12.10
C GLU A 256 -8.33 -18.03 11.18
N LEU A 257 -9.59 -17.60 11.24
CA LEU A 257 -10.05 -16.44 10.47
C LEU A 257 -9.89 -15.16 11.28
N ALA A 258 -9.26 -14.14 10.69
CA ALA A 258 -8.96 -12.87 11.36
C ALA A 258 -10.19 -12.14 11.96
N TYR A 259 -11.39 -12.42 11.44
CA TYR A 259 -12.65 -11.79 11.87
C TYR A 259 -13.73 -12.80 12.25
N TRP A 260 -13.36 -13.90 12.93
CA TRP A 260 -14.27 -14.98 13.32
C TRP A 260 -15.64 -14.51 13.85
N HIS A 261 -15.64 -13.52 14.74
CA HIS A 261 -16.85 -13.01 15.39
C HIS A 261 -17.80 -12.25 14.46
N ALA A 262 -17.29 -11.69 13.36
CA ALA A 262 -18.08 -10.88 12.43
C ALA A 262 -18.61 -11.69 11.24
N LEU A 263 -18.27 -12.97 11.16
CA LEU A 263 -18.74 -13.89 10.14
C LEU A 263 -20.09 -14.48 10.51
N ASN A 264 -20.90 -14.75 9.48
CA ASN A 264 -22.14 -15.50 9.66
C ASN A 264 -21.82 -16.98 9.94
N ASP A 265 -22.79 -17.69 10.50
CA ASP A 265 -22.59 -19.06 10.95
C ASP A 265 -22.32 -20.04 9.80
N ALA A 266 -22.78 -19.73 8.58
CA ALA A 266 -22.46 -20.51 7.39
C ALA A 266 -20.98 -20.40 6.99
N THR A 267 -20.40 -19.20 7.03
CA THR A 267 -18.98 -18.97 6.73
C THR A 267 -18.08 -19.56 7.81
N LYS A 268 -18.49 -19.47 9.09
CA LYS A 268 -17.81 -20.18 10.18
C LYS A 268 -17.84 -21.69 9.96
N ALA A 269 -19.00 -22.26 9.66
CA ALA A 269 -19.15 -23.70 9.43
C ALA A 269 -18.27 -24.21 8.28
N ALA A 270 -18.23 -23.49 7.15
CA ALA A 270 -17.35 -23.80 6.03
C ALA A 270 -15.86 -23.77 6.45
N ALA A 271 -15.44 -22.75 7.19
CA ALA A 271 -14.05 -22.65 7.63
C ALA A 271 -13.65 -23.74 8.65
N VAL A 272 -14.55 -24.15 9.54
CA VAL A 272 -14.31 -25.29 10.45
C VAL A 272 -14.17 -26.59 9.67
N GLU A 273 -15.01 -26.83 8.66
CA GLU A 273 -14.96 -28.03 7.84
C GLU A 273 -13.61 -28.14 7.10
N ILE A 274 -13.09 -26.99 6.65
CA ILE A 274 -11.85 -26.91 5.90
C ILE A 274 -10.62 -27.00 6.80
N ALA A 275 -10.63 -26.36 7.98
CA ALA A 275 -9.57 -26.50 9.00
C ALA A 275 -9.41 -27.97 9.48
N ARG A 276 -10.47 -28.78 9.34
CA ARG A 276 -10.46 -30.22 9.65
C ARG A 276 -9.95 -31.10 8.49
N GLY A 277 -9.51 -30.50 7.37
CA GLY A 277 -8.98 -31.21 6.21
C GLY A 277 -10.05 -31.89 5.34
N GLY A 278 -11.31 -31.44 5.42
CA GLY A 278 -12.40 -31.95 4.58
C GLY A 278 -12.46 -31.25 3.21
N PRO A 279 -12.68 -31.97 2.09
CA PRO A 279 -12.93 -31.34 0.81
C PRO A 279 -14.28 -30.57 0.85
N PRO A 280 -14.38 -29.41 0.18
CA PRO A 280 -15.61 -28.64 0.19
C PRO A 280 -16.74 -29.44 -0.47
N GLY A 281 -17.80 -29.75 0.29
CA GLY A 281 -19.00 -30.40 -0.22
C GLY A 281 -19.03 -31.94 -0.16
N GLY A 282 -18.09 -32.59 0.54
CA GLY A 282 -18.12 -34.02 0.75
C GLY A 282 -19.02 -34.42 1.92
N SER A 283 -20.18 -35.04 1.65
CA SER A 283 -21.04 -35.63 2.69
C SER A 283 -20.35 -36.79 3.42
N ARG A 284 -19.47 -36.50 4.38
CA ARG A 284 -18.97 -37.52 5.30
C ARG A 284 -20.05 -37.74 6.35
N ARG A 285 -20.57 -38.97 6.43
CA ARG A 285 -21.44 -39.37 7.56
C ARG A 285 -20.68 -39.10 8.85
N GLU A 286 -21.16 -38.14 9.64
CA GLU A 286 -20.63 -37.82 10.96
C GLU A 286 -20.47 -39.11 11.76
N SER A 287 -19.24 -39.41 12.17
CA SER A 287 -19.01 -40.51 13.09
C SER A 287 -19.50 -40.10 14.48
N ALA A 288 -19.84 -41.08 15.33
CA ALA A 288 -20.23 -40.81 16.71
C ALA A 288 -19.13 -40.07 17.51
N ALA A 289 -17.86 -40.18 17.07
CA ALA A 289 -16.75 -39.43 17.63
C ALA A 289 -16.79 -37.94 17.28
N ASP A 290 -17.25 -37.57 16.08
CA ASP A 290 -17.37 -36.18 15.64
C ASP A 290 -18.49 -35.44 16.39
N LYS A 291 -19.59 -36.15 16.69
CA LYS A 291 -20.69 -35.62 17.52
C LYS A 291 -20.27 -35.43 18.97
N ALA A 292 -19.46 -36.36 19.51
CA ALA A 292 -18.90 -36.23 20.85
C ALA A 292 -17.91 -35.06 20.97
N ALA A 293 -17.11 -34.81 19.93
CA ALA A 293 -16.18 -33.69 19.89
C ALA A 293 -16.89 -32.32 19.76
N ALA A 294 -17.98 -32.25 18.98
CA ALA A 294 -18.79 -31.04 18.86
C ALA A 294 -19.50 -30.68 20.18
N ALA A 295 -20.09 -31.67 20.86
CA ALA A 295 -20.72 -31.47 22.16
C ALA A 295 -19.70 -31.03 23.23
N ALA A 296 -18.49 -31.59 23.21
CA ALA A 296 -17.42 -31.18 24.11
C ALA A 296 -16.91 -29.75 23.85
N TYR A 297 -17.02 -29.25 22.62
CA TYR A 297 -16.59 -27.89 22.23
C TYR A 297 -17.64 -26.82 22.59
N GLU A 298 -18.93 -27.14 22.47
CA GLU A 298 -20.03 -26.27 22.92
C GLU A 298 -20.12 -26.18 24.45
N GLU A 299 -19.83 -27.27 25.18
CA GLU A 299 -19.96 -27.30 26.64
C GLU A 299 -18.80 -26.58 27.36
N LYS A 300 -17.59 -26.58 26.78
CA LYS A 300 -16.37 -26.07 27.46
C LYS A 300 -15.90 -24.70 26.99
N GLY A 301 -16.32 -24.24 25.80
CA GLY A 301 -15.67 -23.08 25.19
C GLY A 301 -14.18 -23.32 24.91
N PRO A 302 -13.46 -22.32 24.35
CA PRO A 302 -12.14 -22.56 23.78
C PRO A 302 -10.99 -22.82 24.77
N TYR A 303 -11.22 -22.83 26.09
CA TYR A 303 -10.17 -23.11 27.09
C TYR A 303 -10.75 -23.75 28.37
N PRO A 304 -9.97 -24.54 29.14
CA PRO A 304 -10.26 -24.78 30.55
C PRO A 304 -10.19 -23.50 31.39
#